data_AF-A0AAV6HKY6-F1
#
_entry.id   AF-A0AAV6HKY6-F1
#
_cell.length_a   1.000
_cell.length_b   1.000
_cell.length_c   1.000
_cell.angle_alpha   90.00
_cell.angle_beta   90.00
_cell.angle_gamma   90.00
#
_symmetry.space_group_name_H-M   'P 1'
#
loop_
_entity.id
_entity.type
_entity.pdbx_description
1 polymer ?
#
loop_
_entity_poly.entity_id
_entity_poly.type
_entity_poly.pdbx_seq_one_letter_code
_entity_poly.pdbx_strand_id
1 'polypeptide(L)'
;MTVDLLTILCVITTVAAVEETVMDTRTATAELGWTAYPGSGWEEVSGYDENLNTIRTYQVCNVFEPSQNNWLLTTFIDRRGAQRIYVEMRFTVRDCSSIPNVPGSCKETFNLYYYETDSVIATKGSSFWMEAPYLKVDTIGGARASAQGGPGGLMKVNTEVLLWPSSA
;
A
#
# COMPACT_ATOMS: atom_id res chain seq x y z
N MET A 1 50.46 -20.81 7.10
CA MET A 1 49.52 -21.61 6.28
C MET A 1 48.08 -21.60 6.81
N THR A 2 47.84 -21.34 8.10
CA THR A 2 46.48 -21.29 8.68
C THR A 2 45.79 -19.93 8.55
N VAL A 3 46.56 -18.85 8.38
CA VAL A 3 46.05 -17.48 8.26
C VAL A 3 45.35 -17.25 6.90
N ASP A 4 45.87 -17.85 5.83
CA ASP A 4 45.30 -17.77 4.47
C ASP A 4 43.97 -18.52 4.32
N LEU A 5 43.77 -19.61 5.07
CA LEU A 5 42.53 -20.39 5.00
C LEU A 5 41.38 -19.67 5.73
N LEU A 6 41.69 -18.98 6.84
CA LEU A 6 40.71 -18.22 7.62
C LEU A 6 40.25 -16.95 6.87
N THR A 7 41.15 -16.27 6.17
CA THR A 7 40.81 -15.10 5.36
C THR A 7 39.97 -15.49 4.13
N ILE A 8 40.27 -16.62 3.48
CA ILE A 8 39.44 -17.14 2.37
C ILE A 8 38.04 -17.53 2.87
N LEU A 9 37.91 -18.14 4.06
CA LEU A 9 36.60 -18.50 4.63
C LEU A 9 35.75 -17.26 5.01
N CYS A 10 36.40 -16.18 5.45
CA CYS A 10 35.73 -14.93 5.80
C CYS A 10 35.23 -14.16 4.58
N VAL A 11 35.90 -14.27 3.42
CA VAL A 11 35.47 -13.63 2.16
C VAL A 11 34.22 -14.31 1.57
N ILE A 12 33.98 -15.60 1.87
CA ILE A 12 32.86 -16.38 1.33
C ILE A 12 31.52 -16.08 2.04
N THR A 13 31.52 -15.39 3.18
CA THR A 13 30.32 -15.16 4.00
C THR A 13 29.88 -13.70 4.08
N THR A 14 30.14 -12.89 3.05
CA THR A 14 29.38 -11.65 2.88
C THR A 14 27.98 -12.01 2.38
N VAL A 15 27.05 -12.23 3.31
CA VAL A 15 25.61 -12.27 2.99
C VAL A 15 25.21 -10.86 2.56
N ALA A 16 25.24 -10.60 1.26
CA ALA A 16 24.68 -9.39 0.70
C ALA A 16 23.15 -9.52 0.75
N ALA A 17 22.48 -8.66 1.52
CA ALA A 17 21.04 -8.49 1.39
C ALA A 17 20.78 -7.76 0.07
N VAL A 18 20.08 -8.41 -0.85
CA VAL A 18 19.68 -7.84 -2.14
C VAL A 18 18.23 -7.38 -2.02
N GLU A 19 17.96 -6.15 -2.45
CA GLU A 19 16.60 -5.63 -2.61
C GLU A 19 16.14 -5.88 -4.04
N GLU A 20 14.95 -6.45 -4.20
CA GLU A 20 14.31 -6.69 -5.50
C GLU A 20 12.88 -6.16 -5.48
N THR A 21 12.50 -5.41 -6.51
CA THR A 21 11.12 -4.94 -6.69
C THR A 21 10.22 -6.06 -7.17
N VAL A 22 9.30 -6.50 -6.31
CA VAL A 22 8.30 -7.53 -6.64
C VAL A 22 7.04 -6.95 -7.29
N MET A 23 6.71 -5.68 -7.02
CA MET A 23 5.61 -4.94 -7.64
C MET A 23 5.89 -3.42 -7.59
N ASP A 24 5.67 -2.73 -8.70
CA ASP A 24 5.67 -1.26 -8.79
C ASP A 24 4.47 -0.81 -9.64
N THR A 25 3.53 -0.11 -9.01
CA THR A 25 2.30 0.35 -9.70
C THR A 25 2.56 1.52 -10.65
N ARG A 26 3.68 2.25 -10.48
CA ARG A 26 4.02 3.42 -11.32
C ARG A 26 4.47 3.02 -12.72
N THR A 27 4.95 1.79 -12.89
CA THR A 27 5.39 1.26 -14.18
C THR A 27 4.25 0.67 -15.00
N ALA A 28 3.01 0.67 -14.49
CA ALA A 28 1.86 0.12 -15.19
C ALA A 28 1.54 0.94 -16.45
N THR A 29 1.47 0.26 -17.59
CA THR A 29 1.12 0.86 -18.90
C THR A 29 -0.37 0.74 -19.23
N ALA A 30 -1.12 -0.06 -18.46
CA ALA A 30 -2.55 -0.31 -18.59
C ALA A 30 -3.24 -0.17 -17.23
N GLU A 31 -4.45 -0.72 -17.08
CA GLU A 31 -5.14 -0.81 -15.79
C GLU A 31 -4.36 -1.71 -14.81
N LEU A 32 -4.41 -1.40 -13.52
CA LEU A 32 -3.75 -2.21 -12.47
C LEU A 32 -4.49 -3.53 -12.23
N GLY A 33 -5.81 -3.54 -12.44
CA GLY A 33 -6.64 -4.74 -12.31
C GLY A 33 -6.78 -5.23 -10.86
N TRP A 34 -6.65 -4.34 -9.88
CA TRP A 34 -6.93 -4.66 -8.48
C TRP A 34 -8.43 -4.79 -8.27
N THR A 35 -8.81 -5.59 -7.28
CA THR A 35 -10.23 -5.87 -7.00
C THR A 35 -10.73 -4.97 -5.88
N ALA A 36 -11.73 -4.14 -6.18
CA ALA A 36 -12.42 -3.30 -5.20
C ALA A 36 -13.68 -4.00 -4.66
N TYR A 37 -13.93 -3.88 -3.36
CA TYR A 37 -15.17 -4.35 -2.73
C TYR A 37 -15.64 -3.42 -1.61
N PRO A 38 -16.92 -3.00 -1.58
CA PRO A 38 -17.88 -3.14 -2.67
C PRO A 38 -17.40 -2.39 -3.92
N GLY A 39 -17.99 -2.67 -5.08
CA GLY A 39 -17.63 -1.98 -6.34
C GLY A 39 -17.90 -0.47 -6.33
N SER A 40 -18.66 0.03 -5.33
CA SER A 40 -18.90 1.46 -5.09
C SER A 40 -17.86 2.12 -4.17
N GLY A 41 -16.86 1.36 -3.70
CA GLY A 41 -15.83 1.83 -2.80
C GLY A 41 -14.67 2.47 -3.56
N TRP A 42 -13.57 1.71 -3.70
CA TRP A 42 -12.39 2.17 -4.40
C TRP A 42 -12.59 2.19 -5.91
N GLU A 43 -12.16 3.26 -6.57
CA GLU A 43 -12.15 3.40 -8.02
C GLU A 43 -10.74 3.64 -8.55
N GLU A 44 -10.44 3.06 -9.71
CA GLU A 44 -9.17 3.28 -10.40
C GLU A 44 -9.23 4.59 -11.20
N VAL A 45 -8.28 5.50 -10.94
CA VAL A 45 -8.19 6.80 -11.59
C VAL A 45 -6.76 7.09 -12.05
N SER A 46 -6.63 8.00 -13.01
CA SER A 46 -5.31 8.46 -13.46
C SER A 46 -4.83 9.60 -12.56
N GLY A 47 -3.60 9.49 -12.07
CA GLY A 47 -2.90 10.50 -11.30
C GLY A 47 -1.58 10.91 -11.96
N TYR A 48 -0.79 11.73 -11.26
CA TYR A 48 0.52 12.18 -11.71
C TYR A 48 1.58 11.92 -10.64
N ASP A 49 2.77 11.51 -11.05
CA ASP A 49 3.94 11.45 -10.17
C ASP A 49 4.65 12.81 -10.06
N GLU A 50 5.77 12.86 -9.32
CA GLU A 50 6.59 14.06 -9.13
C GLU A 50 7.16 14.64 -10.43
N ASN A 51 7.28 13.81 -11.47
CA ASN A 51 7.81 14.17 -12.79
C ASN A 51 6.68 14.45 -13.81
N LEU A 52 5.42 14.53 -13.35
CA LEU A 52 4.23 14.71 -14.17
C LEU A 52 3.97 13.55 -15.16
N ASN A 53 4.51 12.37 -14.89
CA ASN A 53 4.12 11.16 -15.62
C ASN A 53 2.74 10.71 -15.17
N THR A 54 1.90 10.31 -16.12
CA THR A 54 0.61 9.70 -15.81
C THR A 54 0.83 8.34 -15.16
N ILE A 55 0.23 8.13 -13.99
CA ILE A 55 0.26 6.88 -13.24
C ILE A 55 -1.16 6.41 -12.94
N ARG A 56 -1.33 5.11 -12.68
CA ARG A 56 -2.59 4.55 -12.17
C ARG A 56 -2.62 4.65 -10.65
N THR A 57 -3.77 5.07 -10.12
CA THR A 57 -3.99 5.25 -8.69
C THR A 57 -5.38 4.76 -8.31
N TYR A 58 -5.61 4.50 -7.03
CA TYR A 58 -6.94 4.20 -6.50
C TYR A 58 -7.38 5.30 -5.55
N GLN A 59 -8.64 5.70 -5.62
CA GLN A 59 -9.23 6.67 -4.70
C GLN A 59 -10.57 6.19 -4.12
N VAL A 60 -10.91 6.70 -2.95
CA VAL A 60 -12.22 6.51 -2.31
C VAL A 60 -12.57 7.76 -1.50
N CYS A 61 -13.80 8.27 -1.63
CA CYS A 61 -14.22 9.51 -0.96
C CYS A 61 -15.71 9.48 -0.52
N ASN A 62 -16.17 8.33 -0.03
CA ASN A 62 -17.57 8.12 0.38
C ASN A 62 -17.86 8.68 1.78
N VAL A 63 -17.39 9.91 2.08
CA VAL A 63 -17.41 10.50 3.43
C VAL A 63 -18.82 10.86 3.92
N PHE A 64 -19.79 10.98 3.01
CA PHE A 64 -21.17 11.30 3.32
C PHE A 64 -22.04 10.07 3.57
N GLU A 65 -21.52 8.88 3.31
CA GLU A 65 -22.23 7.62 3.53
C GLU A 65 -21.84 7.01 4.89
N PRO A 66 -22.81 6.51 5.66
CA PRO A 66 -22.50 5.84 6.93
C PRO A 66 -21.88 4.46 6.71
N SER A 67 -21.24 3.92 7.75
CA SER A 67 -20.81 2.51 7.84
C SER A 67 -19.94 2.02 6.66
N GLN A 68 -19.05 2.87 6.16
CA GLN A 68 -18.13 2.53 5.07
C GLN A 68 -17.13 1.43 5.48
N ASN A 69 -16.98 0.43 4.61
CA ASN A 69 -16.00 -0.64 4.74
C ASN A 69 -15.51 -1.03 3.34
N ASN A 70 -14.59 -0.23 2.81
CA ASN A 70 -14.12 -0.31 1.42
C ASN A 70 -12.76 -0.99 1.36
N TRP A 71 -12.71 -2.16 0.73
CA TRP A 71 -11.52 -2.96 0.52
C TRP A 71 -10.97 -2.79 -0.89
N LEU A 72 -9.66 -2.85 -0.99
CA LEU A 72 -8.91 -2.86 -2.24
C LEU A 72 -7.85 -3.95 -2.14
N LEU A 73 -7.92 -4.94 -3.04
CA LEU A 73 -7.04 -6.09 -3.06
C LEU A 73 -6.18 -6.07 -4.31
N THR A 74 -4.87 -6.15 -4.13
CA THR A 74 -3.91 -6.20 -5.24
C THR A 74 -4.07 -7.48 -6.05
N THR A 75 -3.46 -7.50 -7.24
CA THR A 75 -3.17 -8.78 -7.90
C THR A 75 -2.18 -9.61 -7.08
N PHE A 76 -2.08 -10.90 -7.37
CA PHE A 76 -1.14 -11.79 -6.71
C PHE A 76 0.30 -11.32 -6.93
N ILE A 77 1.06 -11.17 -5.84
CA ILE A 77 2.46 -10.76 -5.85
C ILE A 77 3.30 -12.01 -5.55
N ASP A 78 4.10 -12.44 -6.54
CA ASP A 78 5.09 -13.49 -6.31
C ASP A 78 6.23 -12.93 -5.45
N ARG A 79 6.45 -13.56 -4.29
CA ARG A 79 7.50 -13.19 -3.35
C ARG A 79 8.91 -13.44 -3.90
N ARG A 80 9.06 -14.25 -4.96
CA ARG A 80 10.35 -14.58 -5.61
C ARG A 80 11.44 -15.04 -4.64
N GLY A 81 11.03 -15.76 -3.58
CA GLY A 81 11.95 -16.24 -2.54
C GLY A 81 12.39 -15.20 -1.51
N ALA A 82 11.89 -13.96 -1.55
CA ALA A 82 12.18 -12.95 -0.54
C ALA A 82 11.71 -13.41 0.85
N GLN A 83 12.50 -13.16 1.89
CA GLN A 83 12.14 -13.49 3.28
C GLN A 83 11.40 -12.35 4.00
N ARG A 84 11.50 -11.14 3.46
CA ARG A 84 10.94 -9.91 3.99
C ARG A 84 10.36 -9.11 2.83
N ILE A 85 9.17 -8.57 3.03
CA ILE A 85 8.53 -7.67 2.07
C ILE A 85 8.48 -6.27 2.69
N TYR A 86 8.97 -5.30 1.95
CA TYR A 86 8.81 -3.88 2.25
C TYR A 86 7.74 -3.31 1.34
N VAL A 87 6.83 -2.54 1.91
CA VAL A 87 5.76 -1.87 1.17
C VAL A 87 5.95 -0.37 1.30
N GLU A 88 6.39 0.28 0.22
CA GLU A 88 6.36 1.74 0.09
C GLU A 88 5.02 2.16 -0.51
N MET A 89 4.23 2.92 0.23
CA MET A 89 2.99 3.51 -0.27
C MET A 89 3.12 5.02 -0.37
N ARG A 90 2.67 5.56 -1.51
CA ARG A 90 2.52 6.99 -1.74
C ARG A 90 1.04 7.33 -1.83
N PHE A 91 0.55 8.17 -0.93
CA PHE A 91 -0.87 8.46 -0.83
C PHE A 91 -1.14 9.89 -0.37
N THR A 92 -2.33 10.38 -0.71
CA THR A 92 -2.85 11.65 -0.21
C THR A 92 -4.08 11.37 0.65
N VAL A 93 -4.23 12.14 1.73
CA VAL A 93 -5.43 12.11 2.58
C VAL A 93 -5.98 13.52 2.62
N ARG A 94 -7.28 13.64 2.38
CA ARG A 94 -7.97 14.91 2.55
C ARG A 94 -8.36 15.08 4.02
N ASP A 95 -7.98 16.22 4.60
CA ASP A 95 -8.35 16.59 5.97
C ASP A 95 -9.87 16.69 6.08
N CYS A 96 -10.48 15.99 7.04
CA CYS A 96 -11.91 16.01 7.27
C CYS A 96 -12.41 17.44 7.56
N SER A 97 -11.62 18.26 8.26
CA SER A 97 -11.97 19.67 8.55
C SER A 97 -12.05 20.53 7.28
N SER A 98 -11.45 20.09 6.17
CA SER A 98 -11.51 20.77 4.87
C SER A 98 -12.75 20.42 4.03
N ILE A 99 -13.63 19.53 4.54
CA ILE A 99 -14.82 19.06 3.83
C ILE A 99 -16.05 19.73 4.46
N PRO A 100 -16.74 20.64 3.75
CA PRO A 100 -17.95 21.28 4.26
C PRO A 100 -19.04 20.25 4.57
N ASN A 101 -19.70 20.41 5.72
CA ASN A 101 -20.79 19.55 6.20
C ASN A 101 -20.43 18.06 6.33
N VAL A 102 -19.14 17.72 6.49
CA VAL A 102 -18.73 16.32 6.63
C VAL A 102 -19.27 15.72 7.94
N PRO A 103 -19.82 14.49 7.91
CA PRO A 103 -20.20 13.78 9.13
C PRO A 103 -19.00 13.49 10.04
N GLY A 104 -19.25 13.38 11.35
CA GLY A 104 -18.22 12.99 12.33
C GLY A 104 -17.66 11.57 12.16
N SER A 105 -18.24 10.77 11.25
CA SER A 105 -17.71 9.47 10.85
C SER A 105 -16.53 9.53 9.88
N CYS A 106 -16.18 10.72 9.37
CA CYS A 106 -15.02 10.92 8.49
C CYS A 106 -13.73 10.39 9.12
N LYS A 107 -12.88 9.75 8.30
CA LYS A 107 -11.60 9.16 8.70
C LYS A 107 -10.49 9.68 7.80
N GLU A 108 -9.32 9.85 8.40
CA GLU A 108 -8.08 10.33 7.76
C GLU A 108 -7.01 9.22 7.74
N THR A 109 -7.44 7.97 7.92
CA THR A 109 -6.60 6.80 8.08
C THR A 109 -7.17 5.61 7.32
N PHE A 110 -6.33 4.73 6.82
CA PHE A 110 -6.69 3.44 6.26
C PHE A 110 -5.86 2.33 6.89
N ASN A 111 -6.25 1.07 6.72
CA ASN A 111 -5.51 -0.07 7.23
C ASN A 111 -4.79 -0.77 6.08
N LEU A 112 -3.54 -1.20 6.31
CA LEU A 112 -2.85 -2.12 5.42
C LEU A 112 -2.93 -3.54 6.00
N TYR A 113 -3.25 -4.48 5.12
CA TYR A 113 -3.35 -5.89 5.43
C TYR A 113 -2.54 -6.72 4.43
N TYR A 114 -2.20 -7.94 4.82
CA TYR A 114 -1.59 -8.92 3.92
C TYR A 114 -2.24 -10.29 4.07
N TYR A 115 -2.07 -11.15 3.07
CA TYR A 115 -2.44 -12.56 3.15
C TYR A 115 -1.50 -13.43 2.30
N GLU A 116 -0.88 -14.44 2.92
CA GLU A 116 0.03 -15.39 2.24
C GLU A 116 -0.76 -16.57 1.68
N THR A 117 -0.42 -16.98 0.46
CA THR A 117 -1.03 -18.12 -0.22
C THR A 117 -0.09 -18.66 -1.29
N ASP A 118 -0.09 -19.97 -1.49
CA ASP A 118 0.67 -20.63 -2.55
C ASP A 118 -0.04 -20.60 -3.92
N SER A 119 -1.25 -20.03 -3.99
CA SER A 119 -2.05 -19.98 -5.21
C SER A 119 -2.82 -18.68 -5.37
N VAL A 120 -3.07 -18.30 -6.62
CA VAL A 120 -3.91 -17.14 -6.98
C VAL A 120 -5.31 -17.35 -6.41
N ILE A 121 -5.73 -16.44 -5.54
CA ILE A 121 -7.04 -16.51 -4.91
C ILE A 121 -8.07 -16.03 -5.91
N ALA A 122 -9.01 -16.90 -6.26
CA ALA A 122 -10.26 -16.46 -6.83
C ALA A 122 -11.10 -15.86 -5.69
N THR A 123 -11.29 -14.53 -5.69
CA THR A 123 -12.18 -13.84 -4.74
C THR A 123 -13.59 -14.43 -4.85
N LYS A 124 -14.01 -15.24 -3.87
CA LYS A 124 -15.34 -15.86 -3.82
C LYS A 124 -16.13 -15.31 -2.64
N GLY A 125 -17.09 -14.44 -2.94
CA GLY A 125 -18.11 -13.98 -1.99
C GLY A 125 -17.69 -12.85 -1.05
N SER A 126 -18.67 -12.30 -0.33
CA SER A 126 -18.51 -11.16 0.60
C SER A 126 -17.70 -11.50 1.84
N SER A 127 -17.69 -12.77 2.26
CA SER A 127 -16.99 -13.25 3.46
C SER A 127 -15.46 -13.19 3.34
N PHE A 128 -14.94 -12.96 2.14
CA PHE A 128 -13.50 -12.77 1.91
C PHE A 128 -13.04 -11.33 2.18
N TRP A 129 -13.94 -10.39 2.46
CA TRP A 129 -13.64 -8.96 2.63
C TRP A 129 -13.81 -8.54 4.09
N MET A 130 -13.14 -9.24 4.98
CA MET A 130 -13.13 -9.01 6.42
C MET A 130 -11.74 -9.29 6.99
N GLU A 131 -11.47 -8.88 8.23
CA GLU A 131 -10.13 -8.96 8.81
C GLU A 131 -9.54 -10.37 8.75
N ALA A 132 -10.27 -11.43 9.11
CA ALA A 132 -9.82 -12.81 8.84
C ALA A 132 -10.21 -13.20 7.39
N PRO A 133 -9.28 -13.66 6.53
CA PRO A 133 -8.01 -14.31 6.87
C PRO A 133 -6.77 -13.40 6.80
N TYR A 134 -6.94 -12.11 6.55
CA TYR A 134 -5.83 -11.18 6.45
C TYR A 134 -5.19 -10.86 7.80
N LEU A 135 -3.90 -10.52 7.75
CA LEU A 135 -3.16 -10.07 8.91
C LEU A 135 -2.90 -8.57 8.75
N LYS A 136 -3.26 -7.80 9.79
CA LYS A 136 -3.09 -6.36 9.80
C LYS A 136 -1.61 -6.01 9.94
N VAL A 137 -1.10 -5.20 9.01
CA VAL A 137 0.25 -4.62 9.10
C VAL A 137 0.20 -3.40 10.01
N ASP A 138 -0.59 -2.39 9.63
CA ASP A 138 -0.69 -1.13 10.38
C ASP A 138 -1.96 -0.34 10.03
N THR A 139 -2.27 0.67 10.85
CA THR A 139 -3.21 1.75 10.53
C THR A 139 -2.41 2.99 10.09
N ILE A 140 -2.52 3.33 8.82
CA ILE A 140 -1.78 4.40 8.18
C ILE A 140 -2.62 5.66 8.15
N GLY A 141 -2.08 6.76 8.64
CA GLY A 141 -2.70 8.08 8.59
C GLY A 141 -1.98 9.05 7.67
N GLY A 142 -2.69 10.05 7.17
CA GLY A 142 -2.05 11.19 6.52
C GLY A 142 -1.35 12.08 7.55
N ALA A 143 -0.14 12.54 7.26
CA ALA A 143 0.42 13.66 8.01
C ALA A 143 -0.47 14.89 7.77
N ARG A 144 -0.94 15.55 8.84
CA ARG A 144 -1.75 16.76 8.74
C ARG A 144 -1.13 17.72 7.74
N ALA A 145 -1.88 18.11 6.71
CA ALA A 145 -1.47 19.18 5.83
C ALA A 145 -1.30 20.44 6.69
N SER A 146 -0.10 21.01 6.72
CA SER A 146 0.10 22.30 7.38
C SER A 146 -0.76 23.31 6.61
N ALA A 147 -1.71 23.95 7.31
CA ALA A 147 -2.61 24.93 6.74
C ALA A 147 -1.82 26.19 6.32
N GLN A 148 -1.11 26.13 5.19
CA GLN A 148 -0.68 27.34 4.50
C GLN A 148 -1.69 27.62 3.39
N GLY A 149 -2.52 28.62 3.66
CA GLY A 149 -3.68 29.00 2.88
C GLY A 149 -3.33 29.47 1.47
N GLY A 150 -3.99 28.85 0.50
CA GLY A 150 -4.09 29.30 -0.88
C GLY A 150 -5.29 28.63 -1.55
N PRO A 151 -6.04 29.32 -2.43
CA PRO A 151 -7.14 28.71 -3.16
C PRO A 151 -6.55 27.76 -4.21
N GLY A 152 -6.58 26.45 -3.90
CA GLY A 152 -5.99 25.39 -4.72
C GLY A 152 -5.32 24.30 -3.89
N GLY A 153 -5.99 23.85 -2.82
CA GLY A 153 -5.45 22.97 -1.77
C GLY A 153 -4.50 21.88 -2.29
N LEU A 154 -3.21 22.09 -2.05
CA LEU A 154 -2.17 21.16 -2.45
C LEU A 154 -2.30 19.90 -1.58
N MET A 155 -2.70 18.79 -2.17
CA MET A 155 -2.72 17.50 -1.48
C MET A 155 -1.29 17.08 -1.18
N LYS A 156 -0.96 16.83 0.10
CA LYS A 156 0.36 16.37 0.51
C LYS A 156 0.48 14.87 0.24
N VAL A 157 1.48 14.50 -0.56
CA VAL A 157 1.88 13.09 -0.72
C VAL A 157 2.62 12.64 0.53
N ASN A 158 2.15 11.56 1.15
CA ASN A 158 2.80 10.87 2.25
C ASN A 158 3.48 9.61 1.71
N THR A 159 4.61 9.26 2.32
CA THR A 159 5.35 8.02 2.00
C THR A 159 5.52 7.23 3.29
N GLU A 160 5.00 6.01 3.31
CA GLU A 160 5.13 5.08 4.44
C GLU A 160 5.80 3.80 3.95
N VAL A 161 6.80 3.34 4.70
CA VAL A 161 7.54 2.09 4.43
C VAL A 161 7.29 1.12 5.57
N LEU A 162 6.56 0.05 5.28
CA LEU A 162 6.18 -0.95 6.28
C LEU A 162 6.83 -2.30 5.97
N LEU A 163 7.34 -2.96 7.01
CA LEU A 163 7.87 -4.31 6.92
C LEU A 163 6.74 -5.31 7.22
N TRP A 164 6.55 -6.24 6.31
CA TRP A 164 5.72 -7.41 6.54
C TRP A 164 6.37 -8.30 7.61
N PRO A 165 5.71 -8.57 8.76
CA PRO A 165 6.24 -9.49 9.77
C PRO A 165 6.26 -10.92 9.20
N SER A 166 7.44 -11.52 9.07
CA SER A 166 7.55 -12.90 8.60
C SER A 166 6.70 -13.82 9.47
N SER A 167 5.80 -14.59 8.86
CA SER A 167 5.19 -15.73 9.53
C SER A 167 6.31 -16.72 9.88
N ALA A 168 6.51 -16.94 11.19
CA ALA A 168 7.49 -17.88 11.72
C ALA A 168 7.03 -19.34 11.52
#